data_AF-A0A8J7WDG0-F1
#
_entry.id   AF-A0A8J7WDG0-F1
#
_cell.length_a   1.000
_cell.length_b   1.000
_cell.length_c   1.000
_cell.angle_alpha   90.00
_cell.angle_beta   90.00
_cell.angle_gamma   90.00
#
_symmetry.space_group_name_H-M   'P 1'
#
loop_
_entity.id
_entity.type
_entity.pdbx_description
1 polymer ?
#
loop_
_entity_poly.entity_id
_entity_poly.type
_entity_poly.pdbx_seq_one_letter_code
_entity_poly.pdbx_strand_id
1 'polypeptide(L)'
;MLILTHDTLRNPAILEVRSLPRRFLGRVMPWPRQADWRVSLRLVFEIQLLRYLAVLLPFVGAMLVWPELAFPLAQAPLAMIVVIALVEVRLLALSPGARERLLSSDEADRILDTMRLRARRCLSRIAARQGLDEGELHLVIEQSGMARVPPLTLVSVQAEAPARVLRLDAGDRAELARLFDDRFTERDLQRANLRTDTFLRMVAVEARSVSAHQRLAARLEKRAEAEAPA
;
A
#
# COMPACT_ATOMS: atom_id res chain seq x y z
N MET A 1 7.49 1.20 -0.09
CA MET A 1 6.52 0.34 -0.79
C MET A 1 6.68 -1.11 -0.33
N LEU A 2 5.58 -1.80 -0.06
CA LEU A 2 5.52 -3.24 0.23
C LEU A 2 4.84 -3.97 -0.93
N ILE A 3 5.58 -4.86 -1.59
CA ILE A 3 5.01 -5.75 -2.62
C ILE A 3 4.40 -6.95 -1.91
N LEU A 4 3.11 -7.18 -2.13
CA LEU A 4 2.36 -8.28 -1.54
C LEU A 4 2.40 -9.48 -2.48
N THR A 5 3.24 -10.45 -2.13
CA THR A 5 3.27 -11.77 -2.76
C THR A 5 3.61 -12.86 -1.74
N HIS A 6 3.40 -14.12 -2.09
CA HIS A 6 3.51 -15.27 -1.19
C HIS A 6 4.86 -15.33 -0.45
N ASP A 7 5.95 -15.00 -1.15
CA ASP A 7 7.31 -15.09 -0.61
C ASP A 7 7.70 -13.90 0.28
N THR A 8 6.95 -12.81 0.21
CA THR A 8 7.25 -11.57 0.95
C THR A 8 6.54 -11.48 2.29
N LEU A 9 5.56 -12.33 2.56
CA LEU A 9 4.74 -12.28 3.78
C LEU A 9 5.05 -13.43 4.73
N ARG A 10 4.89 -13.19 6.04
CA ARG A 10 4.96 -14.24 7.06
C ARG A 10 3.73 -15.14 7.06
N ASN A 11 2.56 -14.57 6.75
CA ASN A 11 1.30 -15.31 6.63
C ASN A 11 0.75 -15.17 5.19
N PRO A 12 1.11 -16.06 4.26
CA PRO A 12 0.68 -15.98 2.87
C PRO A 12 -0.82 -16.26 2.67
N ALA A 13 -1.49 -16.94 3.62
CA ALA A 13 -2.92 -17.24 3.52
C ALA A 13 -3.81 -15.99 3.43
N ILE A 14 -3.29 -14.82 3.83
CA ILE A 14 -3.98 -13.52 3.67
C ILE A 14 -4.22 -13.16 2.20
N LEU A 15 -3.39 -13.71 1.29
CA LEU A 15 -3.46 -13.48 -0.15
C LEU A 15 -4.48 -14.36 -0.88
N GLU A 16 -5.10 -15.33 -0.19
CA GLU A 16 -6.18 -16.14 -0.76
C GLU A 16 -7.42 -15.28 -0.95
N VAL A 17 -7.65 -14.86 -2.18
CA VAL A 17 -8.69 -13.90 -2.55
C VAL A 17 -9.78 -14.62 -3.33
N ARG A 18 -11.04 -14.44 -2.91
CA ARG A 18 -12.22 -14.97 -3.64
C ARG A 18 -12.87 -13.93 -4.56
N SER A 19 -12.53 -12.64 -4.42
CA SER A 19 -13.07 -11.54 -5.21
C SER A 19 -12.09 -10.37 -5.31
N LEU A 20 -12.02 -9.74 -6.48
CA LEU A 20 -11.16 -8.59 -6.77
C LEU A 20 -12.00 -7.29 -6.85
N PRO A 21 -11.43 -6.11 -6.57
CA PRO A 21 -10.15 -5.87 -5.92
C PRO A 21 -10.25 -6.04 -4.39
N ARG A 22 -9.27 -6.71 -3.78
CA ARG A 22 -9.22 -6.83 -2.32
C ARG A 22 -8.42 -5.69 -1.69
N ARG A 23 -9.05 -5.01 -0.73
CA ARG A 23 -8.40 -4.06 0.18
C ARG A 23 -7.76 -4.81 1.36
N PHE A 24 -6.51 -4.49 1.68
CA PHE A 24 -5.76 -5.08 2.79
C PHE A 24 -5.73 -4.15 4.01
N LEU A 25 -5.39 -2.86 3.84
CA LEU A 25 -5.33 -1.93 4.98
C LEU A 25 -6.70 -1.78 5.64
N GLY A 26 -6.71 -1.83 6.97
CA GLY A 26 -7.92 -1.73 7.80
C GLY A 26 -8.73 -3.02 7.93
N ARG A 27 -8.42 -4.08 7.17
CA ARG A 27 -9.08 -5.41 7.32
C ARG A 27 -8.11 -6.47 7.85
N VAL A 28 -6.97 -6.64 7.19
CA VAL A 28 -5.96 -7.62 7.57
C VAL A 28 -4.59 -7.00 7.35
N MET A 29 -3.76 -6.96 8.39
CA MET A 29 -2.43 -6.39 8.28
C MET A 29 -1.46 -7.40 7.66
N PRO A 30 -0.93 -7.16 6.43
CA PRO A 30 0.08 -8.03 5.87
C PRO A 30 1.40 -7.83 6.63
N TRP A 31 1.89 -8.87 7.30
CA TRP A 31 3.16 -8.80 8.00
C TRP A 31 4.31 -9.29 7.08
N PRO A 32 5.22 -8.39 6.66
CA PRO A 32 6.32 -8.73 5.77
C PRO A 32 7.35 -9.65 6.46
N ARG A 33 7.96 -10.54 5.69
CA ARG A 33 8.99 -11.47 6.15
C ARG A 33 10.33 -10.76 6.36
N GLN A 34 10.67 -9.85 5.45
CA GLN A 34 11.94 -9.09 5.42
C GLN A 34 11.66 -7.58 5.43
N ALA A 35 11.06 -7.05 6.50
CA ALA A 35 10.90 -5.61 6.65
C ALA A 35 12.00 -4.99 7.51
N ASP A 36 12.45 -3.82 7.08
CA ASP A 36 13.19 -2.91 7.94
C ASP A 36 12.32 -2.49 9.16
N TRP A 37 12.97 -2.14 10.26
CA TRP A 37 12.32 -1.73 11.50
C TRP A 37 11.41 -0.51 11.28
N ARG A 38 11.79 0.40 10.36
CA ARG A 38 10.98 1.58 10.00
C ARG A 38 9.64 1.19 9.39
N VAL A 39 9.66 0.20 8.49
CA VAL A 39 8.45 -0.32 7.85
C VAL A 39 7.59 -1.07 8.86
N SER A 40 8.21 -1.83 9.76
CA SER A 40 7.52 -2.53 10.84
C SER A 40 6.83 -1.56 11.80
N LEU A 41 7.53 -0.51 12.24
CA LEU A 41 6.95 0.56 13.06
C LEU A 41 5.81 1.26 12.34
N ARG A 42 5.98 1.51 11.02
CA ARG A 42 4.95 2.14 10.20
C ARG A 42 3.69 1.27 10.08
N LEU A 43 3.83 -0.06 9.99
CA LEU A 43 2.71 -1.01 10.00
C LEU A 43 2.01 -1.04 11.37
N VAL A 44 2.77 -1.05 12.46
CA VAL A 44 2.22 -0.96 13.83
C VAL A 44 1.39 0.31 14.01
N PHE A 45 1.88 1.43 13.48
CA PHE A 45 1.17 2.72 13.53
C PHE A 45 -0.13 2.75 12.70
N GLU A 46 -0.27 1.84 11.74
CA GLU A 46 -1.51 1.67 10.97
C GLU A 46 -2.59 0.91 11.76
N ILE A 47 -2.21 0.17 12.81
CA ILE A 47 -3.15 -0.55 13.68
C ILE A 47 -3.87 0.47 14.57
N GLN A 48 -5.14 0.72 14.27
CA GLN A 48 -5.96 1.72 14.96
C GLN A 48 -5.97 1.53 16.48
N LEU A 49 -6.12 0.30 16.97
CA LEU A 49 -6.08 -0.02 18.40
C LEU A 49 -4.77 0.41 19.05
N LEU A 50 -3.62 0.06 18.45
CA LEU A 50 -2.31 0.41 19.00
C LEU A 50 -2.06 1.91 18.95
N ARG A 51 -2.51 2.56 17.87
CA ARG A 51 -2.44 4.02 17.75
C ARG A 51 -3.24 4.72 18.84
N TYR A 52 -4.46 4.27 19.10
CA TYR A 52 -5.31 4.85 20.15
C TYR A 52 -4.76 4.57 21.55
N LEU A 53 -4.26 3.36 21.81
CA LEU A 53 -3.57 3.05 23.05
C LEU A 53 -2.36 3.97 23.26
N ALA A 54 -1.56 4.19 22.21
CA ALA A 54 -0.41 5.09 22.28
C ALA A 54 -0.82 6.54 22.61
N VAL A 55 -1.93 7.03 22.04
CA VAL A 55 -2.48 8.36 22.37
C VAL A 55 -2.97 8.43 23.82
N LEU A 56 -3.46 7.33 24.38
CA LEU A 56 -3.98 7.27 25.75
C LEU A 56 -2.90 6.96 26.81
N LEU A 57 -1.68 6.58 26.42
CA LEU A 57 -0.57 6.33 27.34
C LEU A 57 -0.35 7.45 28.38
N PRO A 58 -0.45 8.75 28.05
CA PRO A 58 -0.30 9.81 29.04
C PRO A 58 -1.33 9.75 30.17
N PHE A 59 -2.57 9.32 29.88
CA PHE A 59 -3.60 9.14 30.91
C PHE A 59 -3.26 7.98 31.83
N VAL A 60 -2.82 6.84 31.26
CA VAL A 60 -2.38 5.68 32.04
C VAL A 60 -1.21 6.05 32.93
N GLY A 61 -0.22 6.78 32.39
CA GLY A 61 0.91 7.29 33.16
C GLY A 61 0.48 8.23 34.28
N ALA A 62 -0.45 9.15 34.02
CA ALA A 62 -0.98 10.05 35.04
C ALA A 62 -1.68 9.30 36.18
N MET A 63 -2.47 8.27 35.87
CA MET A 63 -3.12 7.43 36.90
C MET A 63 -2.12 6.66 37.76
N LEU A 64 -0.96 6.28 37.21
CA LEU A 64 0.09 5.57 37.93
C LEU A 64 0.94 6.50 38.82
N VAL A 65 1.20 7.73 38.36
CA VAL A 65 2.01 8.72 39.10
C VAL A 65 1.18 9.44 40.16
N TRP A 66 -0.10 9.71 39.88
CA TRP A 66 -1.05 10.41 40.76
C TRP A 66 -2.31 9.56 40.97
N PRO A 67 -2.27 8.60 41.90
CA PRO A 67 -3.40 7.72 42.17
C PRO A 67 -4.70 8.47 42.52
N GLU A 68 -4.61 9.66 43.11
CA GLU A 68 -5.74 10.54 43.41
C GLU A 68 -6.49 11.01 42.15
N LEU A 69 -5.82 11.07 41.00
CA LEU A 69 -6.42 11.41 39.71
C LEU A 69 -7.07 10.19 39.04
N ALA A 70 -6.84 8.97 39.54
CA ALA A 70 -7.31 7.75 38.89
C ALA A 70 -8.85 7.68 38.79
N PHE A 71 -9.56 8.04 39.87
CA PHE A 71 -11.02 8.01 39.87
C PHE A 71 -11.64 9.07 38.94
N PRO A 72 -11.23 10.35 38.97
CA PRO A 72 -11.66 11.34 37.98
C PRO A 72 -11.35 10.94 36.53
N LEU A 73 -10.14 10.43 36.26
CA LEU A 73 -9.73 10.03 34.91
C LEU A 73 -10.51 8.82 34.40
N ALA A 74 -10.82 7.85 35.27
CA ALA A 74 -11.65 6.70 34.91
C ALA A 74 -13.08 7.10 34.49
N GLN A 75 -13.58 8.23 35.00
CA GLN A 75 -14.89 8.79 34.65
C GLN A 75 -14.86 9.73 33.44
N ALA A 76 -13.68 9.95 32.84
CA ALA A 76 -13.51 10.82 31.69
C ALA A 76 -13.34 10.10 30.32
N PRO A 77 -14.10 9.02 29.97
CA PRO A 77 -14.05 8.44 28.62
C PRO A 77 -14.28 9.47 27.50
N LEU A 78 -15.15 10.46 27.73
CA LEU A 78 -15.41 11.51 26.76
C LEU A 78 -14.17 12.37 26.50
N ALA A 79 -13.40 12.71 27.54
CA ALA A 79 -12.16 13.48 27.38
C ALA A 79 -11.11 12.67 26.60
N MET A 80 -11.01 11.36 26.87
CA MET A 80 -10.13 10.46 26.11
C MET A 80 -10.50 10.40 24.63
N ILE A 81 -11.81 10.30 24.32
CA ILE A 81 -12.31 10.34 22.93
C ILE A 81 -11.97 11.68 22.27
N VAL A 82 -12.15 12.80 22.98
CA VAL A 82 -11.80 14.13 22.46
C VAL A 82 -10.31 14.23 22.15
N VAL A 83 -9.42 13.70 23.01
CA VAL A 83 -7.98 13.68 22.75
C VAL A 83 -7.63 12.83 21.53
N ILE A 84 -8.22 11.63 21.40
CA ILE A 84 -8.03 10.79 20.22
C ILE A 84 -8.48 11.52 18.95
N ALA A 85 -9.68 12.10 18.97
CA ALA A 85 -10.22 12.84 17.82
C ALA A 85 -9.33 14.04 17.45
N LEU A 86 -8.83 14.77 18.46
CA LEU A 86 -7.92 15.89 18.24
C LEU A 86 -6.61 15.44 17.59
N VAL A 87 -6.01 14.35 18.07
CA VAL A 87 -4.80 13.78 17.49
C VAL A 87 -5.05 13.29 16.06
N GLU A 88 -6.14 12.56 15.81
CA GLU A 88 -6.46 12.05 14.48
C GLU A 88 -6.63 13.20 13.47
N VAL A 89 -7.41 14.23 13.83
CA VAL A 89 -7.72 15.36 12.94
C VAL A 89 -6.55 16.32 12.79
N ARG A 90 -5.78 16.60 13.84
CA ARG A 90 -4.67 17.56 13.78
C ARG A 90 -3.37 16.95 13.30
N LEU A 91 -3.05 15.73 13.74
CA LEU A 91 -1.74 15.11 13.52
C LEU A 91 -1.73 14.10 12.39
N LEU A 92 -2.85 13.47 12.02
CA LEU A 92 -2.81 12.32 11.09
C LEU A 92 -3.55 12.56 9.78
N ALA A 93 -4.76 13.10 9.87
CA ALA A 93 -5.62 13.37 8.73
C ALA A 93 -5.47 14.82 8.23
N LEU A 94 -5.96 15.05 7.02
CA LEU A 94 -6.18 16.39 6.49
C LEU A 94 -7.68 16.70 6.47
N SER A 95 -8.01 17.91 6.90
CA SER A 95 -9.38 18.42 6.72
C SER A 95 -9.71 18.53 5.23
N PRO A 96 -11.01 18.46 4.84
CA PRO A 96 -11.41 18.57 3.43
C PRO A 96 -10.82 19.79 2.72
N GLY A 97 -10.93 20.98 3.33
CA GLY A 97 -10.35 22.20 2.76
C GLY A 97 -8.81 22.24 2.76
N ALA A 98 -8.12 21.44 3.59
CA ALA A 98 -6.67 21.28 3.47
C ALA A 98 -6.31 20.33 2.32
N ARG A 99 -7.12 19.30 2.06
CA ARG A 99 -6.94 18.38 0.93
C ARG A 99 -7.10 19.10 -0.40
N GLU A 100 -8.10 19.97 -0.52
CA GLU A 100 -8.33 20.78 -1.74
C GLU A 100 -7.16 21.71 -2.07
N ARG A 101 -6.47 22.22 -1.04
CA ARG A 101 -5.31 23.11 -1.18
C ARG A 101 -3.99 22.39 -1.45
N LEU A 102 -3.93 21.06 -1.38
CA LEU A 102 -2.68 20.31 -1.58
C LEU A 102 -2.15 20.38 -3.01
N LEU A 103 -3.06 20.32 -3.97
CA LEU A 103 -2.82 20.19 -5.41
C LEU A 103 -4.04 20.72 -6.17
N SER A 104 -3.79 21.30 -7.35
CA SER A 104 -4.88 21.56 -8.30
C SER A 104 -5.46 20.23 -8.83
N SER A 105 -6.66 20.29 -9.41
CA SER A 105 -7.26 19.10 -10.04
C SER A 105 -6.35 18.56 -11.16
N ASP A 106 -5.90 19.45 -12.04
CA ASP A 106 -5.06 19.08 -13.19
C ASP A 106 -3.70 18.50 -12.79
N GLU A 107 -3.13 18.93 -11.65
CA GLU A 107 -1.93 18.31 -11.10
C GLU A 107 -2.20 16.90 -10.58
N ALA A 108 -3.29 16.71 -9.85
CA ALA A 108 -3.68 15.38 -9.36
C ALA A 108 -3.94 14.43 -10.53
N ASP A 109 -4.62 14.88 -11.57
CA ASP A 109 -4.92 14.07 -12.76
C ASP A 109 -3.63 13.68 -13.51
N ARG A 110 -2.68 14.60 -13.68
CA ARG A 110 -1.36 14.30 -14.28
C ARG A 110 -0.57 13.25 -13.50
N ILE A 111 -0.59 13.33 -12.16
CA ILE A 111 0.04 12.33 -11.28
C ILE A 111 -0.63 10.96 -11.48
N LEU A 112 -1.96 10.91 -11.52
CA LEU A 112 -2.72 9.68 -11.69
C LEU A 112 -2.52 9.06 -13.07
N ASP A 113 -2.41 9.86 -14.12
CA ASP A 113 -2.12 9.37 -15.47
C ASP A 113 -0.70 8.83 -15.59
N THR A 114 0.27 9.50 -14.97
CA THR A 114 1.64 8.99 -14.86
C THR A 114 1.67 7.64 -14.15
N MET A 115 0.94 7.51 -13.03
CA MET A 115 0.79 6.25 -12.30
C MET A 115 0.17 5.15 -13.19
N ARG A 116 -0.95 5.44 -13.88
CA ARG A 116 -1.63 4.48 -14.77
C ARG A 116 -0.71 4.01 -15.89
N LEU A 117 0.03 4.92 -16.52
CA LEU A 117 0.96 4.57 -17.59
C LEU A 117 2.08 3.66 -17.09
N ARG A 118 2.70 3.99 -15.94
CA ARG A 118 3.74 3.17 -15.31
C ARG A 118 3.21 1.80 -14.88
N ALA A 119 2.02 1.76 -14.29
CA ALA A 119 1.34 0.54 -13.88
C ALA A 119 1.07 -0.41 -15.05
N ARG A 120 0.52 0.11 -16.18
CA ARG A 120 0.29 -0.70 -17.39
C ARG A 120 1.60 -1.27 -17.94
N ARG A 121 2.67 -0.46 -18.01
CA ARG A 121 3.99 -0.93 -18.44
C ARG A 121 4.54 -2.06 -17.56
N CYS A 122 4.43 -1.91 -16.24
CA CYS A 122 4.85 -2.95 -15.28
C CYS A 122 4.02 -4.23 -15.47
N LEU A 123 2.70 -4.11 -15.55
CA LEU A 123 1.81 -5.25 -15.76
C LEU A 123 2.09 -5.99 -17.07
N SER A 124 2.28 -5.28 -18.19
CA SER A 124 2.59 -5.93 -19.47
C SER A 124 3.91 -6.70 -19.41
N ARG A 125 4.92 -6.20 -18.70
CA ARG A 125 6.19 -6.92 -18.50
C ARG A 125 6.03 -8.14 -17.61
N ILE A 126 5.30 -8.02 -16.50
CA ILE A 126 5.02 -9.13 -15.59
C ILE A 126 4.21 -10.21 -16.32
N ALA A 127 3.20 -9.82 -17.10
CA ALA A 127 2.40 -10.72 -17.93
C ALA A 127 3.27 -11.51 -18.93
N ALA A 128 4.19 -10.81 -19.61
CA ALA A 128 5.15 -11.42 -20.53
C ALA A 128 6.09 -12.40 -19.81
N ARG A 129 6.66 -12.00 -18.66
CA ARG A 129 7.55 -12.84 -17.85
C ARG A 129 6.85 -14.08 -17.32
N GLN A 130 5.60 -13.95 -16.88
CA GLN A 130 4.80 -15.04 -16.34
C GLN A 130 4.22 -15.96 -17.42
N GLY A 131 4.44 -15.65 -18.71
CA GLY A 131 3.96 -16.46 -19.83
C GLY A 131 2.44 -16.50 -19.91
N LEU A 132 1.76 -15.45 -19.45
CA LEU A 132 0.31 -15.38 -19.45
C LEU A 132 -0.19 -15.00 -20.85
N ASP A 133 -0.95 -15.88 -21.48
CA ASP A 133 -1.50 -15.66 -22.83
C ASP A 133 -2.95 -15.15 -22.79
N GLU A 134 -3.69 -15.44 -21.72
CA GLU A 134 -5.11 -15.11 -21.56
C GLU A 134 -5.43 -14.59 -20.15
N GLY A 135 -6.61 -13.96 -20.01
CA GLY A 135 -7.10 -13.39 -18.77
C GLY A 135 -6.65 -11.96 -18.51
N GLU A 136 -7.21 -11.37 -17.46
CA GLU A 136 -6.91 -10.00 -17.03
C GLU A 136 -6.02 -10.00 -15.77
N LEU A 137 -5.04 -9.08 -15.78
CA LEU A 137 -4.18 -8.80 -14.65
C LEU A 137 -4.50 -7.41 -14.10
N HIS A 138 -4.65 -7.33 -12.79
CA HIS A 138 -4.90 -6.09 -12.06
C HIS A 138 -3.70 -5.77 -11.16
N LEU A 139 -3.12 -4.59 -11.34
CA LEU A 139 -2.23 -3.99 -10.37
C LEU A 139 -3.08 -3.21 -9.38
N VAL A 140 -3.10 -3.66 -8.13
CA VAL A 140 -3.79 -2.99 -7.04
C VAL A 140 -2.76 -2.28 -6.18
N ILE A 141 -2.86 -0.96 -6.11
CA ILE A 141 -2.03 -0.08 -5.29
C ILE A 141 -2.92 0.48 -4.19
N GLU A 142 -2.59 0.16 -2.95
CA GLU A 142 -3.28 0.67 -1.76
C GLU A 142 -2.33 1.57 -0.96
N GLN A 143 -2.77 2.76 -0.58
CA GLN A 143 -2.00 3.66 0.28
C GLN A 143 -2.72 3.98 1.58
N SER A 144 -1.95 4.19 2.65
CA SER A 144 -2.51 4.74 3.89
C SER A 144 -2.97 6.19 3.68
N GLY A 145 -4.12 6.52 4.28
CA GLY A 145 -4.69 7.87 4.26
C GLY A 145 -4.05 8.84 5.25
N MET A 146 -3.05 8.42 6.04
CA MET A 146 -2.37 9.31 6.98
C MET A 146 -1.39 10.24 6.25
N ALA A 147 -1.63 11.55 6.35
CA ALA A 147 -0.96 12.55 5.54
C ALA A 147 0.37 13.05 6.12
N ARG A 148 0.55 12.99 7.45
CA ARG A 148 1.72 13.57 8.14
C ARG A 148 2.80 12.56 8.53
N VAL A 149 2.67 11.33 8.06
CA VAL A 149 3.64 10.25 8.27
C VAL A 149 4.11 9.73 6.92
N PRO A 150 5.28 9.07 6.83
CA PRO A 150 5.74 8.49 5.58
C PRO A 150 4.67 7.58 4.94
N PRO A 151 4.53 7.61 3.60
CA PRO A 151 3.52 6.82 2.91
C PRO A 151 3.75 5.33 3.17
N LEU A 152 2.66 4.63 3.45
CA LEU A 152 2.62 3.17 3.47
C LEU A 152 1.87 2.74 2.22
N THR A 153 2.60 2.25 1.22
CA THR A 153 2.05 1.77 -0.05
C THR A 153 2.15 0.25 -0.11
N LEU A 154 1.02 -0.43 -0.31
CA LEU A 154 0.91 -1.84 -0.61
C LEU A 154 0.65 -2.03 -2.10
N VAL A 155 1.37 -2.93 -2.75
CA VAL A 155 1.19 -3.23 -4.17
C VAL A 155 1.00 -4.72 -4.35
N SER A 156 -0.06 -5.12 -5.07
CA SER A 156 -0.30 -6.52 -5.42
C SER A 156 -0.65 -6.65 -6.89
N VAL A 157 -0.24 -7.75 -7.51
CA VAL A 157 -0.69 -8.15 -8.85
C VAL A 157 -1.70 -9.28 -8.67
N GLN A 158 -2.89 -9.11 -9.19
CA GLN A 158 -4.01 -10.03 -9.06
C GLN A 158 -4.43 -10.51 -10.45
N ALA A 159 -4.66 -11.80 -10.62
CA ALA A 159 -5.21 -12.38 -11.85
C ALA A 159 -6.68 -12.73 -11.63
N GLU A 160 -7.54 -12.50 -12.62
CA GLU A 160 -8.99 -12.70 -12.49
C GLU A 160 -9.43 -14.16 -12.63
N ALA A 161 -8.74 -14.98 -13.43
CA ALA A 161 -9.16 -16.34 -13.77
C ALA A 161 -8.10 -17.41 -13.43
N PRO A 162 -8.31 -18.22 -12.37
CA PRO A 162 -9.12 -17.90 -11.18
C PRO A 162 -8.56 -16.70 -10.39
N ALA A 163 -9.44 -16.03 -9.65
CA ALA A 163 -9.12 -14.89 -8.81
C ALA A 163 -8.02 -15.24 -7.80
N ARG A 164 -6.84 -14.64 -7.94
CA ARG A 164 -5.71 -14.89 -7.04
C ARG A 164 -4.69 -13.77 -7.08
N VAL A 165 -3.94 -13.59 -6.00
CA VAL A 165 -2.70 -12.80 -6.03
C VAL A 165 -1.62 -13.63 -6.73
N LEU A 166 -0.94 -13.04 -7.70
CA LEU A 166 0.11 -13.72 -8.45
C LEU A 166 1.34 -13.95 -7.56
N ARG A 167 1.96 -15.12 -7.71
CA ARG A 167 3.25 -15.41 -7.08
C ARG A 167 4.35 -14.78 -7.94
N LEU A 168 5.02 -13.77 -7.39
CA LEU A 168 5.99 -12.94 -8.10
C LEU A 168 7.41 -13.37 -7.74
N ASP A 169 8.21 -13.64 -8.77
CA ASP A 169 9.64 -13.94 -8.62
C ASP A 169 10.47 -12.66 -8.35
N ALA A 170 11.80 -12.80 -8.24
CA ALA A 170 12.66 -11.66 -7.97
C ALA A 170 12.65 -10.60 -9.09
N GLY A 171 12.59 -11.04 -10.35
CA GLY A 171 12.54 -10.13 -11.50
C GLY A 171 11.19 -9.42 -11.61
N ASP A 172 10.08 -10.11 -11.33
CA ASP A 172 8.76 -9.47 -11.28
C ASP A 172 8.69 -8.40 -10.18
N ARG A 173 9.27 -8.70 -9.01
CA ARG A 173 9.36 -7.72 -7.91
C ARG A 173 10.24 -6.54 -8.29
N ALA A 174 11.31 -6.75 -9.07
CA ALA A 174 12.14 -5.69 -9.58
C ALA A 174 11.40 -4.80 -10.60
N GLU A 175 10.54 -5.37 -11.45
CA GLU A 175 9.66 -4.57 -12.32
C GLU A 175 8.69 -3.71 -11.51
N LEU A 176 8.06 -4.26 -10.47
CA LEU A 176 7.19 -3.47 -9.58
C LEU A 176 7.94 -2.39 -8.81
N ALA A 177 9.20 -2.63 -8.43
CA ALA A 177 10.03 -1.63 -7.76
C ALA A 177 10.23 -0.37 -8.62
N ARG A 178 10.18 -0.49 -9.95
CA ARG A 178 10.28 0.65 -10.90
C ARG A 178 8.99 1.47 -11.02
N LEU A 179 7.90 1.05 -10.38
CA LEU A 179 6.66 1.83 -10.35
C LEU A 179 6.91 3.23 -9.77
N PHE A 180 7.78 3.31 -8.76
CA PHE A 180 8.23 4.54 -8.15
C PHE A 180 9.74 4.71 -8.33
N ASP A 181 10.17 5.92 -8.65
CA ASP A 181 11.57 6.31 -8.81
C ASP A 181 11.77 7.74 -8.31
N ASP A 182 12.96 8.30 -8.55
CA ASP A 182 13.30 9.66 -8.12
C ASP A 182 12.43 10.76 -8.77
N ARG A 183 11.76 10.46 -9.89
CA ARG A 183 10.89 11.39 -10.61
C ARG A 183 9.40 11.20 -10.29
N PHE A 184 9.02 10.05 -9.80
CA PHE A 184 7.65 9.73 -9.41
C PHE A 184 7.67 8.87 -8.17
N THR A 185 7.44 9.48 -7.01
CA THR A 185 7.58 8.86 -5.70
C THR A 185 6.24 8.39 -5.13
N GLU A 186 6.29 7.55 -4.09
CA GLU A 186 5.09 7.15 -3.33
C GLU A 186 4.36 8.38 -2.73
N ARG A 187 5.08 9.46 -2.43
CA ARG A 187 4.51 10.69 -1.88
C ARG A 187 3.70 11.47 -2.92
N ASP A 188 4.12 11.46 -4.18
CA ASP A 188 3.39 12.12 -5.26
C ASP A 188 2.01 11.48 -5.43
N LEU A 189 1.98 10.15 -5.47
CA LEU A 189 0.72 9.39 -5.49
C LEU A 189 -0.11 9.64 -4.22
N GLN A 190 0.53 9.70 -3.04
CA GLN A 190 -0.19 9.94 -1.78
C GLN A 190 -0.88 11.32 -1.79
N ARG A 191 -0.21 12.36 -2.30
CA ARG A 191 -0.81 13.70 -2.42
C ARG A 191 -2.03 13.70 -3.34
N ALA A 192 -1.95 13.04 -4.49
CA ALA A 192 -3.09 12.90 -5.40
C ALA A 192 -4.23 12.11 -4.73
N ASN A 193 -3.93 11.01 -4.03
CA ASN A 193 -4.93 10.22 -3.32
C ASN A 193 -5.59 10.97 -2.16
N LEU A 194 -4.84 11.79 -1.41
CA LEU A 194 -5.38 12.69 -0.40
C LEU A 194 -6.30 13.75 -1.01
N ARG A 195 -5.94 14.30 -2.18
CA ARG A 195 -6.73 15.30 -2.90
C ARG A 195 -8.06 14.75 -3.40
N THR A 196 -8.08 13.51 -3.90
CA THR A 196 -9.27 12.86 -4.47
C THR A 196 -9.98 11.92 -3.51
N ASP A 197 -9.51 11.81 -2.26
CA ASP A 197 -10.01 10.90 -1.23
C ASP A 197 -10.12 9.42 -1.67
N THR A 198 -9.20 8.96 -2.51
CA THR A 198 -9.22 7.61 -3.09
C THR A 198 -7.89 6.92 -2.88
N PHE A 199 -7.86 5.96 -1.96
CA PHE A 199 -6.62 5.32 -1.50
C PHE A 199 -6.39 3.91 -2.05
N LEU A 200 -7.38 3.35 -2.73
CA LEU A 200 -7.28 2.09 -3.46
C LEU A 200 -7.35 2.41 -4.95
N ARG A 201 -6.26 2.14 -5.67
CA ARG A 201 -6.17 2.31 -7.11
C ARG A 201 -5.96 0.97 -7.78
N MET A 202 -6.62 0.77 -8.90
CA MET A 202 -6.54 -0.44 -9.69
C MET A 202 -6.30 -0.08 -11.14
N VAL A 203 -5.36 -0.78 -11.77
CA VAL A 203 -5.06 -0.68 -13.20
C VAL A 203 -5.08 -2.08 -13.76
N ALA A 204 -5.76 -2.28 -14.88
CA ALA A 204 -5.92 -3.58 -15.49
C ALA A 204 -5.26 -3.65 -16.88
N VAL A 205 -4.76 -4.84 -17.23
CA VAL A 205 -4.18 -5.17 -18.52
C VAL A 205 -4.61 -6.58 -18.90
N GLU A 206 -5.19 -6.72 -20.09
CA GLU A 206 -5.47 -8.03 -20.68
C GLU A 206 -4.17 -8.67 -21.19
N ALA A 207 -3.94 -9.94 -20.85
CA ALA A 207 -2.72 -10.65 -21.24
C ALA A 207 -2.54 -10.71 -22.77
N ARG A 208 -3.64 -10.80 -23.53
CA ARG A 208 -3.63 -10.80 -25.00
C ARG A 208 -3.12 -9.50 -25.61
N SER A 209 -3.20 -8.38 -24.88
CA SER A 209 -2.68 -7.09 -25.34
C SER A 209 -1.15 -6.97 -25.29
N VAL A 210 -0.47 -7.96 -24.68
CA VAL A 210 0.99 -7.99 -24.56
C VAL A 210 1.62 -8.39 -25.89
N SER A 211 2.47 -7.51 -26.42
CA SER A 211 3.11 -7.68 -27.72
C SER A 211 4.05 -8.90 -27.78
N ALA A 212 4.16 -9.51 -28.97
CA ALA A 212 5.09 -10.62 -29.21
C ALA A 212 6.56 -10.24 -28.91
N HIS A 213 6.94 -8.99 -29.17
CA HIS A 213 8.27 -8.48 -28.86
C HIS A 213 8.56 -8.49 -27.35
N GLN A 214 7.60 -8.04 -26.52
CA GLN A 214 7.73 -8.10 -25.06
C GLN A 214 7.82 -9.53 -24.54
N ARG A 215 7.04 -10.46 -25.11
CA ARG A 215 7.10 -11.90 -24.77
C ARG A 215 8.46 -12.50 -25.11
N LEU A 216 9.00 -12.18 -26.28
CA LEU A 216 10.33 -12.63 -26.69
C LEU A 216 11.41 -12.07 -25.78
N ALA A 217 11.39 -10.76 -25.49
CA ALA A 217 12.33 -10.12 -24.58
C ALA A 217 12.31 -10.78 -23.19
N ALA A 218 11.13 -11.01 -22.63
CA ALA A 218 10.99 -11.67 -21.34
C ALA A 218 11.52 -13.12 -21.32
N ARG A 219 11.37 -13.86 -22.42
CA ARG A 219 11.95 -15.21 -22.56
C ARG A 219 13.48 -15.17 -22.60
N LEU A 220 14.05 -14.20 -23.31
CA LEU A 220 15.51 -14.01 -23.38
C LEU A 220 16.07 -13.62 -22.01
N GLU A 221 15.43 -12.70 -21.29
CA GLU A 221 15.81 -12.32 -19.92
C GLU A 221 15.79 -13.53 -18.97
N LYS A 222 14.70 -14.31 -18.96
CA LYS A 222 14.60 -15.51 -18.12
C LYS A 222 15.66 -16.55 -18.44
N ARG A 223 16.00 -16.70 -19.72
CA ARG A 223 17.07 -17.61 -20.14
C ARG A 223 18.44 -17.14 -19.64
N ALA A 224 18.73 -15.84 -19.77
CA ALA A 224 19.95 -15.26 -19.25
C ALA A 224 20.06 -15.37 -17.72
N GLU A 225 18.96 -15.18 -16.99
CA GLU A 225 18.88 -15.38 -15.54
C GLU A 225 19.18 -16.84 -15.13
N ALA A 226 18.75 -17.82 -15.94
CA ALA A 226 19.00 -19.23 -15.70
C ALA A 226 20.43 -19.69 -16.07
N GLU A 227 21.08 -19.00 -17.01
CA GLU A 227 22.45 -19.30 -17.48
C GLU A 227 23.53 -18.56 -16.66
N ALA A 228 23.16 -17.61 -15.79
CA ALA A 228 24.10 -16.89 -14.92
C ALA A 228 24.63 -17.81 -13.79
N PRO A 229 25.96 -17.89 -13.55
CA PRO A 229 26.52 -18.66 -12.46
C PRO A 229 26.10 -18.07 -11.10
N ALA A 230 25.73 -18.96 -10.17
CA ALA A 230 25.24 -18.64 -8.83
C ALA A 230 26.29 -17.95 -7.94
#